data_AF-A0A8C6SWA3-F1
#
_entry.id   AF-A0A8C6SWA3-F1
#
_cell.length_a   1.000
_cell.length_b   1.000
_cell.length_c   1.000
_cell.angle_alpha   90.00
_cell.angle_beta   90.00
_cell.angle_gamma   90.00
#
_symmetry.space_group_name_H-M   'P 1'
#
loop_
_entity.id
_entity.type
_entity.pdbx_description
1 polymer ?
#
loop_
_entity_poly.entity_id
_entity_poly.type
_entity_poly.pdbx_seq_one_letter_code
_entity_poly.pdbx_strand_id
1 'polypeptide(L)'
;MGDRHCARKWDNQLSGPPRPNVKVTKPTVFYMIIIIVLKSVTCSKTAENVYRWESSWNRRNTVDIDKTVWYQCHSEYEETSPTGRATCTRRGWEPNPLCKGTCSPPPKVKNAVIMGSFVKEYPSGIRLTYNCRKHFVMEGDSTIQCINGIWERKSISCKGRYFIWNCYHQHKCFILIKTKDDQYFEEFLCLLKIMS
;
A
#
# COMPACT_ATOMS: atom_id res chain seq x y z
N MET A 1 -81.08 16.73 -76.05
CA MET A 1 -82.22 15.90 -75.60
C MET A 1 -81.88 14.46 -75.88
N GLY A 2 -81.74 13.64 -74.80
CA GLY A 2 -81.79 12.17 -74.77
C GLY A 2 -80.70 11.37 -75.52
N ASP A 3 -80.22 10.22 -75.06
CA ASP A 3 -80.43 9.47 -73.82
C ASP A 3 -79.54 8.21 -73.84
N ARG A 4 -79.12 7.74 -72.65
CA ARG A 4 -78.88 6.33 -72.23
C ARG A 4 -77.76 5.50 -72.93
N HIS A 5 -76.60 5.32 -72.27
CA HIS A 5 -76.22 4.16 -71.41
C HIS A 5 -76.12 2.79 -72.10
N CYS A 6 -74.91 2.22 -72.12
CA CYS A 6 -74.65 0.87 -71.59
C CYS A 6 -73.17 0.61 -71.33
N ALA A 7 -72.89 0.12 -70.12
CA ALA A 7 -71.59 -0.18 -69.55
C ALA A 7 -70.91 -1.39 -70.18
N ARG A 8 -69.57 -1.40 -70.21
CA ARG A 8 -68.76 -2.63 -70.34
C ARG A 8 -67.88 -2.81 -69.12
N LYS A 9 -68.12 -3.93 -68.45
CA LYS A 9 -67.33 -4.58 -67.39
C LYS A 9 -65.82 -4.41 -67.57
N TRP A 10 -65.15 -4.04 -66.49
CA TRP A 10 -63.75 -4.40 -66.25
C TRP A 10 -63.74 -5.52 -65.21
N ASP A 11 -63.70 -6.77 -65.67
CA ASP A 11 -63.24 -7.90 -64.86
C ASP A 11 -61.76 -8.11 -65.22
N ASN A 12 -60.86 -7.97 -64.24
CA ASN A 12 -59.81 -8.94 -63.91
C ASN A 12 -58.73 -8.35 -62.99
N GLN A 13 -58.95 -8.62 -61.71
CA GLN A 13 -57.98 -9.09 -60.71
C GLN A 13 -56.48 -9.03 -61.08
N LEU A 14 -55.76 -8.15 -60.37
CA LEU A 14 -54.37 -8.39 -59.96
C LEU A 14 -54.28 -8.25 -58.43
N SER A 15 -54.95 -9.15 -57.73
CA SER A 15 -54.70 -9.38 -56.29
C SER A 15 -53.45 -10.24 -56.15
N GLY A 16 -52.28 -9.58 -56.07
CA GLY A 16 -51.07 -10.23 -55.59
C GLY A 16 -51.27 -10.73 -54.13
N PRO A 17 -50.57 -11.78 -53.69
CA PRO A 17 -50.71 -12.29 -52.33
C PRO A 17 -50.37 -11.17 -51.32
N PRO A 18 -51.09 -11.08 -50.19
CA PRO A 18 -50.73 -10.11 -49.15
C PRO A 18 -49.30 -10.40 -48.70
N ARG A 19 -48.44 -9.37 -48.74
CA ARG A 19 -47.09 -9.49 -48.18
C ARG A 19 -47.24 -9.92 -46.72
N PRO A 20 -46.45 -10.89 -46.23
CA PRO A 20 -46.50 -11.24 -44.82
C PRO A 20 -46.24 -9.97 -44.02
N ASN A 21 -47.12 -9.68 -43.06
CA ASN A 21 -46.91 -8.64 -42.08
C ASN A 21 -45.60 -8.95 -41.36
N VAL A 22 -44.50 -8.34 -41.79
CA VAL A 22 -43.29 -8.28 -40.99
C VAL A 22 -43.66 -7.41 -39.80
N LYS A 23 -44.06 -8.05 -38.70
CA LYS A 23 -44.14 -7.39 -37.41
C LYS A 23 -42.74 -6.90 -37.12
N VAL A 24 -42.51 -5.61 -37.34
CA VAL A 24 -41.36 -4.92 -36.76
C VAL A 24 -41.64 -4.94 -35.26
N THR A 25 -41.18 -5.99 -34.58
CA THR A 25 -41.09 -6.01 -33.14
C THR A 25 -40.24 -4.80 -32.77
N LYS A 26 -40.86 -3.84 -32.07
CA LYS A 26 -40.19 -2.67 -31.52
C LYS A 26 -38.89 -3.14 -30.84
N PRO A 27 -37.75 -2.44 -30.98
CA PRO A 27 -36.48 -2.86 -30.43
C PRO A 27 -36.44 -2.64 -28.90
N THR A 28 -37.45 -3.10 -28.16
CA THR A 28 -37.47 -3.02 -26.70
C THR A 28 -36.39 -3.90 -26.08
N VAL A 29 -35.95 -4.97 -26.75
CA VAL A 29 -34.89 -5.86 -26.23
C VAL A 29 -33.48 -5.27 -26.47
N PHE A 30 -33.26 -4.52 -27.54
CA PHE A 30 -31.98 -3.81 -27.77
C PHE A 30 -31.77 -2.66 -26.78
N TYR A 31 -32.85 -1.98 -26.38
CA TYR A 31 -32.81 -0.96 -25.34
C TYR A 31 -32.58 -1.50 -23.92
N MET A 32 -32.73 -2.82 -23.70
CA MET A 32 -32.51 -3.45 -22.39
C MET A 32 -31.07 -3.97 -22.19
N ILE A 33 -30.24 -4.00 -23.24
CA ILE A 33 -28.83 -4.42 -23.14
C ILE A 33 -27.88 -3.21 -22.92
N ILE A 34 -28.35 -1.98 -23.17
CA ILE A 34 -27.55 -0.74 -22.98
C ILE A 34 -27.64 -0.19 -21.54
N ILE A 35 -28.50 -0.75 -20.67
CA ILE A 35 -28.51 -0.38 -19.24
C ILE A 35 -27.65 -1.37 -18.45
N ILE A 36 -26.39 -1.56 -18.87
CA ILE A 36 -25.35 -1.86 -17.89
C ILE A 36 -25.25 -0.59 -17.07
N VAL A 37 -25.91 -0.54 -15.91
CA VAL A 37 -25.84 0.61 -15.00
C VAL A 37 -24.35 0.95 -14.87
N LEU A 38 -23.93 2.10 -15.41
CA LEU A 38 -22.62 2.66 -15.14
C LEU A 38 -22.64 2.99 -13.65
N LYS A 39 -22.35 2.00 -12.80
CA LYS A 39 -22.17 2.21 -11.37
C LYS A 39 -21.04 3.23 -11.28
N SER A 40 -21.39 4.48 -10.98
CA SER A 40 -20.41 5.52 -10.74
C SER A 40 -19.55 5.05 -9.58
N VAL A 41 -18.23 4.94 -9.82
CA VAL A 41 -17.32 4.67 -8.71
C VAL A 41 -17.39 5.87 -7.77
N THR A 42 -17.68 5.59 -6.50
CA THR A 42 -17.70 6.59 -5.44
C THR A 42 -16.92 6.05 -4.25
N CYS A 43 -16.26 6.94 -3.51
CA CYS A 43 -15.53 6.62 -2.30
C CYS A 43 -16.33 7.07 -1.07
N SER A 44 -16.37 6.24 -0.02
CA SER A 44 -17.02 6.57 1.25
C SER A 44 -16.15 7.51 2.09
N LYS A 45 -16.74 8.55 2.68
CA LYS A 45 -16.05 9.42 3.66
C LYS A 45 -15.81 8.71 5.00
N THR A 46 -16.38 7.53 5.23
CA THR A 46 -16.04 6.69 6.38
C THR A 46 -14.70 6.02 6.11
N ALA A 47 -13.60 6.68 6.47
CA ALA A 47 -12.23 6.19 6.30
C ALA A 47 -11.53 6.03 7.65
N GLU A 48 -10.59 5.09 7.71
CA GLU A 48 -9.87 4.76 8.94
C GLU A 48 -9.03 5.95 9.43
N ASN A 49 -9.14 6.24 10.74
CA ASN A 49 -8.42 7.30 11.43
C ASN A 49 -8.63 8.73 10.88
N VAL A 50 -9.65 8.95 10.03
CA VAL A 50 -10.07 10.28 9.55
C VAL A 50 -11.21 10.80 10.40
N TYR A 51 -11.03 11.97 11.03
CA TYR A 51 -12.07 12.56 11.90
C TYR A 51 -12.95 13.58 11.16
N ARG A 52 -12.41 14.27 10.15
CA ARG A 52 -13.08 15.36 9.46
C ARG A 52 -12.76 15.36 7.97
N TRP A 53 -13.77 15.70 7.18
CA TRP A 53 -13.64 16.03 5.75
C TRP A 53 -14.11 17.47 5.55
N GLU A 54 -13.31 18.27 4.84
CA GLU A 54 -13.71 19.64 4.53
C GLU A 54 -14.66 19.61 3.31
N SER A 55 -15.93 19.94 3.54
CA SER A 55 -16.94 19.90 2.50
C SER A 55 -17.06 21.27 1.82
N SER A 56 -16.52 21.42 0.62
CA SER A 56 -16.90 22.60 -0.17
C SER A 56 -18.28 22.41 -0.82
N TRP A 57 -18.72 21.18 -1.19
CA TRP A 57 -19.96 21.01 -1.98
C TRP A 57 -20.61 19.60 -1.92
N ASN A 58 -20.92 19.00 -0.75
CA ASN A 58 -21.91 17.87 -0.66
C ASN A 58 -22.22 17.39 0.77
N ARG A 59 -23.51 17.25 1.12
CA ARG A 59 -23.98 16.52 2.32
C ARG A 59 -23.89 14.99 2.19
N ARG A 60 -23.64 14.46 0.98
CA ARG A 60 -23.47 13.02 0.75
C ARG A 60 -22.26 12.49 1.53
N ASN A 61 -22.38 11.26 2.07
CA ASN A 61 -21.27 10.52 2.69
C ASN A 61 -20.33 9.89 1.65
N THR A 62 -20.55 10.15 0.36
CA THR A 62 -19.76 9.62 -0.74
C THR A 62 -19.19 10.74 -1.59
N VAL A 63 -18.08 10.44 -2.27
CA VAL A 63 -17.37 11.34 -3.17
C VAL A 63 -17.19 10.65 -4.51
N ASP A 64 -17.51 11.35 -5.59
CA ASP A 64 -17.45 10.81 -6.96
C ASP A 64 -15.98 10.61 -7.40
N ILE A 65 -15.73 9.66 -8.29
CA ILE A 65 -14.39 9.40 -8.84
C ILE A 65 -13.74 10.66 -9.44
N ASP A 66 -12.41 10.74 -9.35
CA ASP A 66 -11.55 11.83 -9.79
C ASP A 66 -11.80 13.16 -9.05
N LYS A 67 -12.59 13.14 -7.97
CA LYS A 67 -12.72 14.28 -7.05
C LYS A 67 -11.68 14.21 -5.95
N THR A 68 -11.08 15.37 -5.68
CA THR A 68 -10.16 15.58 -4.58
C THR A 68 -10.85 16.41 -3.49
N VAL A 69 -10.73 15.96 -2.24
CA VAL A 69 -11.30 16.63 -1.07
C VAL A 69 -10.26 16.70 0.04
N TRP A 70 -10.42 17.68 0.93
CA TRP A 70 -9.58 17.82 2.11
C TRP A 70 -10.08 16.92 3.24
N TYR A 71 -9.14 16.36 3.98
CA TYR A 71 -9.41 15.50 5.13
C TYR A 71 -8.44 15.83 6.25
N GLN A 72 -8.80 15.47 7.48
CA GLN A 72 -7.95 15.61 8.65
C GLN A 72 -8.03 14.35 9.51
N CYS A 73 -6.88 13.99 10.07
CA CYS A 73 -6.70 12.76 10.85
C CYS A 73 -6.99 12.96 12.34
N HIS A 74 -7.42 11.90 13.03
CA HIS A 74 -7.54 11.92 14.49
C HIS A 74 -6.19 12.28 15.14
N SER A 75 -6.24 12.82 16.36
CA SER A 75 -5.02 12.99 17.18
C SER A 75 -4.24 11.67 17.25
N GLU A 76 -2.91 11.74 17.24
CA GLU A 76 -1.97 10.60 17.12
C GLU A 76 -1.73 10.06 15.70
N TYR A 77 -2.43 10.59 14.69
CA TYR A 77 -2.25 10.23 13.28
C TYR A 77 -1.84 11.45 12.45
N GLU A 78 -0.97 11.22 11.47
CA GLU A 78 -0.48 12.23 10.54
C GLU A 78 -1.07 12.00 9.14
N GLU A 79 -1.42 13.07 8.42
CA GLU A 79 -1.87 12.97 7.05
C GLU A 79 -0.77 12.39 6.15
N THR A 80 -1.08 11.30 5.44
CA THR A 80 -0.17 10.76 4.42
C THR A 80 0.06 11.75 3.29
N SER A 81 -0.95 12.54 2.94
CA SER A 81 -0.86 13.60 1.95
C SER A 81 -0.21 14.83 2.61
N PRO A 82 0.93 15.34 2.09
CA PRO A 82 1.53 16.58 2.60
C PRO A 82 0.60 17.79 2.48
N THR A 83 -0.39 17.68 1.59
CA THR A 83 -1.41 18.71 1.38
C THR A 83 -2.74 18.34 2.00
N GLY A 84 -2.87 17.34 2.87
CA GLY A 84 -4.16 16.97 3.50
C GLY A 84 -5.31 16.68 2.52
N ARG A 85 -4.98 16.31 1.27
CA ARG A 85 -5.94 16.08 0.18
C ARG A 85 -5.95 14.62 -0.24
N ALA A 86 -7.16 14.11 -0.43
CA ALA A 86 -7.43 12.75 -0.87
C ALA A 86 -8.21 12.78 -2.18
N THR A 87 -7.79 11.98 -3.15
CA THR A 87 -8.46 11.81 -4.44
C THR A 87 -9.19 10.47 -4.47
N CYS A 88 -10.46 10.48 -4.87
CA CYS A 88 -11.21 9.24 -5.07
C CYS A 88 -10.83 8.63 -6.42
N THR A 89 -10.24 7.44 -6.40
CA THR A 89 -9.83 6.70 -7.60
C THR A 89 -10.68 5.45 -7.78
N ARG A 90 -10.46 4.72 -8.88
CA ARG A 90 -11.07 3.38 -9.08
C ARG A 90 -10.69 2.37 -7.99
N ARG A 91 -9.56 2.57 -7.31
CA ARG A 91 -9.05 1.69 -6.26
C ARG A 91 -9.42 2.14 -4.84
N GLY A 92 -10.16 3.25 -4.72
CA GLY A 92 -10.50 3.88 -3.44
C GLY A 92 -9.76 5.21 -3.26
N TRP A 93 -9.63 5.64 -2.00
CA TRP A 93 -8.93 6.88 -1.66
C TRP A 93 -7.43 6.79 -1.94
N GLU A 94 -6.88 7.85 -2.51
CA GLU A 94 -5.44 8.02 -2.70
C GLU A 94 -5.00 9.35 -2.07
N PRO A 95 -4.01 9.37 -1.15
CA PRO A 95 -3.17 8.24 -0.74
C PRO A 95 -3.89 7.19 0.12
N ASN A 96 -3.36 5.95 0.13
CA ASN A 96 -3.83 4.87 1.00
C ASN A 96 -2.66 4.28 1.80
N PRO A 97 -2.67 4.29 3.15
CA PRO A 97 -3.71 4.87 4.01
C PRO A 97 -3.74 6.39 3.94
N LEU A 98 -4.88 6.99 4.31
CA LEU A 98 -5.03 8.45 4.40
C LEU A 98 -4.30 9.03 5.61
N CYS A 99 -4.36 8.32 6.73
CA CYS A 99 -3.81 8.70 8.02
C CYS A 99 -2.82 7.63 8.47
N LYS A 100 -1.62 8.04 8.87
CA LYS A 100 -0.54 7.15 9.33
C LYS A 100 -0.27 7.40 10.80
N GLY A 101 -0.24 6.34 11.60
CA GLY A 101 0.17 6.44 12.99
C GLY A 101 1.68 6.71 13.12
N THR A 102 2.07 7.38 14.19
CA THR A 102 3.48 7.51 14.58
C THR A 102 3.90 6.39 15.51
N CYS A 103 5.11 5.85 15.34
CA CYS A 103 5.64 4.85 16.25
C CYS A 103 6.15 5.51 17.53
N SER A 104 5.93 4.81 18.65
CA SER A 104 6.54 5.13 19.94
C SER A 104 8.06 4.94 19.90
N PRO A 105 8.80 5.27 20.96
CA PRO A 105 10.24 5.02 20.99
C PRO A 105 10.56 3.53 20.71
N PRO A 106 11.57 3.25 19.86
CA PRO A 106 11.86 1.91 19.39
C PRO A 106 12.32 0.97 20.52
N PRO A 107 12.19 -0.35 20.34
CA PRO A 107 12.52 -1.34 21.36
C PRO A 107 14.01 -1.29 21.75
N LYS A 108 14.30 -1.39 23.04
CA LYS A 108 15.70 -1.39 23.51
C LYS A 108 16.38 -2.71 23.17
N VAL A 109 17.47 -2.66 22.40
CA VAL A 109 18.35 -3.81 22.16
C VAL A 109 19.55 -3.74 23.09
N LYS A 110 19.78 -4.80 23.88
CA LYS A 110 20.91 -4.86 24.83
C LYS A 110 22.24 -4.76 24.08
N ASN A 111 23.16 -3.97 24.60
CA ASN A 111 24.48 -3.72 24.01
C ASN A 111 24.44 -3.09 22.61
N ALA A 112 23.33 -2.46 22.23
CA ALA A 112 23.23 -1.68 21.00
C ALA A 112 23.02 -0.19 21.31
N VAL A 113 23.21 0.63 20.28
CA VAL A 113 22.83 2.04 20.20
C VAL A 113 22.09 2.26 18.89
N ILE A 114 21.16 3.20 18.85
CA ILE A 114 20.48 3.58 17.61
C ILE A 114 21.30 4.66 16.93
N MET A 115 21.53 4.51 15.63
CA MET A 115 22.14 5.53 14.79
C MET A 115 21.06 6.52 14.35
N GLY A 116 20.98 7.66 15.02
CA GLY A 116 20.01 8.72 14.72
C GLY A 116 19.55 9.47 15.96
N SER A 117 18.65 10.43 15.76
CA SER A 117 18.07 11.22 16.84
C SER A 117 17.02 10.41 17.60
N PHE A 118 17.10 10.43 18.93
CA PHE A 118 16.06 9.87 19.78
C PHE A 118 14.94 10.91 19.95
N VAL A 119 13.79 10.66 19.32
CA VAL A 119 12.58 11.49 19.45
C VAL A 119 11.47 10.73 20.15
N LYS A 120 10.46 11.47 20.65
CA LYS A 120 9.33 10.90 21.37
C LYS A 120 8.41 10.08 20.45
N GLU A 121 8.23 10.53 19.21
CA GLU A 121 7.33 9.95 18.21
C GLU A 121 8.01 9.93 16.85
N TYR A 122 7.88 8.80 16.14
CA TYR A 122 8.55 8.55 14.85
C TYR A 122 7.51 8.43 13.72
N PRO A 123 7.58 9.27 12.66
CA PRO A 123 6.66 9.17 11.53
C PRO A 123 6.72 7.80 10.84
N SER A 124 5.57 7.32 10.36
CA SER A 124 5.51 6.08 9.58
C SER A 124 6.35 6.19 8.30
N GLY A 125 7.11 5.13 8.01
CA GLY A 125 8.04 5.03 6.89
C GLY A 125 9.50 5.25 7.29
N ILE A 126 9.77 5.88 8.45
CA ILE A 126 11.14 6.07 8.93
C ILE A 126 11.82 4.74 9.23
N ARG A 127 13.13 4.66 8.97
CA ARG A 127 13.97 3.51 9.25
C ARG A 127 15.03 3.87 10.28
N LEU A 128 15.21 3.03 11.27
CA LEU A 128 16.23 3.19 12.30
C LEU A 128 17.19 2.01 12.26
N THR A 129 18.48 2.31 12.32
CA THR A 129 19.54 1.31 12.32
C THR A 129 20.15 1.20 13.70
N TYR A 130 20.23 -0.02 14.22
CA TYR A 130 20.97 -0.35 15.42
C TYR A 130 22.43 -0.59 15.07
N ASN A 131 23.31 -0.20 15.99
CA ASN A 131 24.71 -0.57 15.97
C ASN A 131 25.11 -1.18 17.30
N CYS A 132 25.87 -2.27 17.25
CA CYS A 132 26.36 -2.88 18.48
C CYS A 132 27.47 -2.02 19.09
N ARG A 133 27.50 -1.97 20.43
CA ARG A 133 28.57 -1.34 21.20
C ARG A 133 29.89 -2.09 20.99
N LYS A 134 30.99 -1.45 21.41
CA LYS A 134 32.33 -2.05 21.35
C LYS A 134 32.34 -3.45 21.96
N HIS A 135 33.02 -4.39 21.31
CA HIS A 135 33.11 -5.82 21.66
C HIS A 135 31.85 -6.66 21.46
N PHE A 136 30.80 -6.12 20.86
CA PHE A 136 29.63 -6.88 20.43
C PHE A 136 29.53 -6.95 18.91
N VAL A 137 28.93 -8.02 18.42
CA VAL A 137 28.67 -8.29 16.99
C VAL A 137 27.18 -8.42 16.80
N MET A 138 26.68 -7.83 15.73
CA MET A 138 25.28 -7.89 15.36
C MET A 138 24.93 -9.26 14.81
N GLU A 139 23.83 -9.83 15.33
CA GLU A 139 23.26 -11.08 14.89
C GLU A 139 21.79 -10.85 14.54
N GLY A 140 21.42 -11.20 13.31
CA GLY A 140 20.11 -10.91 12.72
C GLY A 140 20.08 -9.62 11.91
N ASP A 141 18.91 -8.98 11.86
CA ASP A 141 18.72 -7.70 11.17
C ASP A 141 19.42 -6.55 11.92
N SER A 142 19.70 -5.46 11.20
CA SER A 142 20.26 -4.24 11.76
C SER A 142 19.28 -3.08 11.83
N THR A 143 18.17 -3.16 11.08
CA THR A 143 17.32 -2.01 10.77
C THR A 143 15.86 -2.39 10.98
N ILE A 144 15.10 -1.48 11.59
CA ILE A 144 13.64 -1.58 11.73
C ILE A 144 12.97 -0.41 11.01
N GLN A 145 11.75 -0.64 10.51
CA GLN A 145 10.91 0.40 9.93
C GLN A 145 9.66 0.63 10.77
N CYS A 146 9.23 1.89 10.89
CA CYS A 146 7.93 2.24 11.43
C CYS A 146 6.86 2.06 10.35
N ILE A 147 5.82 1.26 10.62
CA ILE A 147 4.71 1.02 9.70
C ILE A 147 3.41 1.31 10.43
N ASN A 148 2.77 2.43 10.07
CA ASN A 148 1.46 2.85 10.59
C ASN A 148 1.36 2.77 12.13
N GLY A 149 2.36 3.32 12.83
CA GLY A 149 2.41 3.32 14.29
C GLY A 149 3.02 2.08 14.94
N ILE A 150 3.40 1.06 14.15
CA ILE A 150 3.95 -0.19 14.64
C ILE A 150 5.37 -0.39 14.09
N TRP A 151 6.34 -0.64 14.97
CA TRP A 151 7.68 -1.08 14.55
C TRP A 151 7.63 -2.48 13.96
N GLU A 152 8.31 -2.67 12.83
CA GLU A 152 8.54 -4.00 12.26
C GLU A 152 9.14 -4.97 13.29
N ARG A 153 8.61 -6.20 13.31
CA ARG A 153 9.16 -7.28 14.14
C ARG A 153 10.37 -7.89 13.45
N LYS A 154 11.54 -7.51 13.93
CA LYS A 154 12.85 -7.92 13.41
C LYS A 154 13.68 -8.55 14.52
N SER A 155 14.42 -9.61 14.19
CA SER A 155 15.34 -10.24 15.15
C SER A 155 16.63 -9.45 15.15
N ILE A 156 16.82 -8.60 16.16
CA ILE A 156 18.02 -7.76 16.31
C ILE A 156 18.66 -8.09 17.65
N SER A 157 19.90 -8.58 17.61
CA SER A 157 20.65 -8.88 18.82
C SER A 157 22.13 -8.56 18.67
N CYS A 158 22.77 -8.25 19.80
CA CYS A 158 24.20 -8.00 19.87
C CYS A 158 24.83 -9.05 20.79
N LYS A 159 25.61 -9.97 20.21
CA LYS A 159 26.34 -11.01 20.95
C LYS A 159 27.76 -10.54 21.24
N GLY A 160 28.28 -10.88 22.42
CA GLY A 160 29.66 -10.57 22.75
C GLY A 160 30.61 -11.29 21.80
N ARG A 161 31.71 -10.63 21.41
CA ARG A 161 32.84 -11.30 20.79
C ARG A 161 33.41 -12.27 21.83
N TYR A 162 33.44 -13.55 21.50
CA TYR A 162 34.11 -14.56 22.31
C TYR A 162 35.48 -14.87 21.71
N PHE A 163 36.43 -15.12 22.60
CA PHE A 163 37.78 -15.51 22.27
C PHE A 163 37.83 -17.04 22.28
N ILE A 164 38.03 -17.66 21.12
CA ILE A 164 38.30 -19.09 21.07
C ILE A 164 39.80 -19.28 21.28
N TRP A 165 40.16 -20.01 22.33
CA TRP A 165 41.53 -20.47 22.56
C TRP A 165 41.75 -21.76 21.77
N ASN A 166 42.39 -21.64 20.62
CA ASN A 166 42.90 -22.80 19.90
C ASN A 166 44.37 -22.97 20.27
N CYS A 167 44.68 -24.06 20.96
CA CYS A 167 46.04 -24.48 21.25
C CYS A 167 46.32 -25.75 20.44
N TYR A 168 47.33 -25.71 19.57
CA TYR A 168 47.84 -26.91 18.93
C TYR A 168 49.01 -27.47 19.76
N HIS A 169 49.20 -28.80 19.69
CA HIS A 169 50.31 -29.50 20.36
C HIS A 169 51.63 -28.77 20.07
N GLN A 170 52.36 -28.41 21.15
CA GLN A 170 53.58 -27.56 21.24
C GLN A 170 53.38 -26.07 21.61
N HIS A 171 52.44 -25.77 22.52
CA HIS A 171 52.38 -24.50 23.29
C HIS A 171 52.11 -23.20 22.53
N LYS A 172 51.73 -23.25 21.25
CA LYS A 172 51.24 -22.07 20.53
C LYS A 172 49.72 -22.01 20.65
N CYS A 173 49.25 -21.13 21.52
CA CYS A 173 47.85 -20.77 21.59
C CYS A 173 47.65 -19.41 20.91
N PHE A 174 46.64 -19.32 20.06
CA PHE A 174 46.25 -18.05 19.44
C PHE A 174 44.80 -17.71 19.81
N ILE A 175 44.53 -16.41 19.89
CA ILE A 175 43.21 -15.87 20.19
C ILE A 175 42.48 -15.63 18.87
N LEU A 176 41.40 -16.37 18.64
CA LEU A 176 40.49 -16.11 17.54
C LEU A 176 39.38 -15.17 18.00
N ILE A 177 39.28 -14.01 17.34
CA ILE A 177 38.18 -13.06 17.54
C ILE A 177 37.12 -13.34 16.49
N LYS A 178 35.93 -13.77 16.90
CA LYS A 178 34.80 -13.86 15.97
C LYS A 178 34.36 -12.44 15.57
N THR A 179 34.55 -12.10 14.29
CA THR A 179 34.07 -10.84 13.70
C THR A 179 32.79 -11.07 12.90
N LYS A 180 32.19 -9.99 12.39
CA LYS A 180 30.91 -9.99 11.67
C LYS A 180 30.89 -10.90 10.43
N ASP A 181 32.06 -11.13 9.83
CA ASP A 181 32.20 -11.83 8.55
C ASP A 181 32.77 -13.26 8.72
N ASP A 182 32.73 -13.83 9.93
CA ASP A 182 33.44 -15.07 10.30
C ASP A 182 34.95 -15.06 9.92
N GLN A 183 35.49 -13.88 9.60
CA GLN A 183 36.91 -13.66 9.39
C GLN A 183 37.59 -13.64 10.76
N TYR A 184 38.21 -14.76 11.08
CA TYR A 184 39.18 -14.86 12.14
C TYR A 184 40.40 -14.00 11.78
N PHE A 185 40.60 -12.88 12.46
CA PHE A 185 41.87 -12.16 12.36
C PHE A 185 42.91 -12.89 13.22
N GLU A 186 43.88 -13.52 12.57
CA GLU A 186 45.13 -13.91 13.23
C GLU A 186 45.98 -12.66 13.44
N GLU A 187 45.78 -11.96 14.56
CA GLU A 187 46.61 -10.79 14.83
C GLU A 187 46.92 -10.61 16.32
N PHE A 188 47.58 -11.60 16.95
CA PHE A 188 48.26 -11.38 18.24
C PHE A 188 49.48 -12.29 18.42
N LEU A 189 50.45 -12.22 17.51
CA LEU A 189 51.82 -12.66 17.79
C LEU A 189 52.66 -11.60 18.54
N CYS A 190 52.12 -10.40 18.82
CA CYS A 190 52.93 -9.29 19.33
C CYS A 190 52.74 -8.94 20.83
N LEU A 191 51.62 -9.29 21.47
CA LEU A 191 51.39 -8.88 22.88
C LEU A 191 52.09 -9.75 23.92
N LEU A 192 52.51 -10.98 23.57
CA LEU A 192 53.30 -11.83 24.47
C LEU A 192 54.77 -11.39 24.62
N LYS A 193 55.22 -10.37 23.86
CA LYS A 193 56.56 -9.78 24.02
C LYS A 193 56.66 -8.68 25.09
N ILE A 194 55.57 -8.34 25.78
CA ILE A 194 55.55 -7.24 26.77
C ILE A 194 55.70 -7.75 28.22
N MET A 195 55.81 -9.07 28.46
CA MET A 195 56.09 -9.61 29.80
C MET A 195 57.39 -10.44 29.89
N SER A 196 58.38 -10.20 29.02
CA SER A 196 59.73 -10.75 29.19
C SER A 196 60.64 -9.79 29.93
#